data_AF-A0A2T5YTU0-F1
#
_entry.id   AF-A0A2T5YTU0-F1
#
_cell.length_a   1.000
_cell.length_b   1.000
_cell.length_c   1.000
_cell.angle_alpha   90.00
_cell.angle_beta   90.00
_cell.angle_gamma   90.00
#
_symmetry.space_group_name_H-M   'P 1'
#
loop_
_entity.id
_entity.type
_entity.pdbx_description
1 polymer ?
#
loop_
_entity_poly.entity_id
_entity_poly.type
_entity_poly.pdbx_seq_one_letter_code
_entity_poly.pdbx_strand_id
1 'polypeptide(L)'
;MKKPLELKKETWQLLPYIYFIALVAFWFLGDLFMIQNFSFIALGLLAGLIIQAKMQHKVIGTGIGIIAATGSLYGFLAVVSEFNDFETVNNSALVMISVGSVLTLSGLAMGVMLALAYLKRLAI
;
A
#
# COMPACT_ATOMS: atom_id res chain seq x y z
N MET A 1 -1.10 -37.80 -3.64
CA MET A 1 -1.76 -36.82 -2.75
C MET A 1 -0.91 -35.55 -2.69
N LYS A 2 -1.36 -34.44 -3.27
CA LYS A 2 -0.72 -33.12 -3.07
C LYS A 2 -1.10 -32.65 -1.66
N LYS A 3 -0.13 -32.47 -0.77
CA LYS A 3 -0.36 -31.80 0.52
C LYS A 3 -0.97 -30.43 0.23
N PRO A 4 -2.11 -30.05 0.82
CA PRO A 4 -2.58 -28.68 0.73
C PRO A 4 -1.46 -27.79 1.27
N LEU A 5 -1.10 -26.75 0.51
CA LEU A 5 -0.14 -25.75 0.98
C LEU A 5 -0.76 -25.09 2.21
N GLU A 6 -0.37 -25.54 3.40
CA GLU A 6 -0.61 -24.80 4.63
C GLU A 6 0.28 -23.55 4.58
N LEU A 7 -0.19 -22.52 3.87
CA LEU A 7 0.36 -21.18 3.97
C LEU A 7 0.23 -20.75 5.43
N LYS A 8 1.32 -20.96 6.17
CA LYS A 8 1.47 -20.66 7.59
C LYS A 8 0.88 -19.27 7.83
N LYS A 9 -0.04 -19.14 8.81
CA LYS A 9 -0.73 -17.88 9.18
C LYS A 9 0.20 -16.66 9.29
N GLU A 10 1.48 -16.90 9.57
CA GLU A 10 2.55 -15.90 9.66
C GLU A 10 2.85 -15.21 8.32
N THR A 11 2.77 -15.89 7.17
CA THR A 11 3.14 -15.32 5.87
C THR A 11 2.13 -14.26 5.40
N TRP A 12 0.85 -14.45 5.69
CA TRP A 12 -0.20 -13.50 5.30
C TRP A 12 -0.04 -12.15 6.01
N GLN A 13 0.45 -12.14 7.26
CA GLN A 13 0.61 -10.92 8.03
C GLN A 13 1.73 -10.00 7.53
N LEU A 14 2.66 -10.54 6.73
CA LEU A 14 3.74 -9.79 6.11
C LEU A 14 3.34 -9.18 4.76
N LEU A 15 2.29 -9.69 4.12
CA LEU A 15 1.87 -9.27 2.79
C LEU A 15 1.59 -7.75 2.69
N PRO A 16 0.89 -7.11 3.67
CA PRO A 16 0.71 -5.67 3.62
C PRO A 16 2.02 -4.89 3.71
N TYR A 17 2.98 -5.35 4.52
CA TYR A 17 4.28 -4.70 4.61
C TYR A 17 5.07 -4.82 3.31
N ILE A 18 5.09 -6.00 2.70
CA ILE A 18 5.73 -6.20 1.40
C ILE A 18 5.14 -5.24 0.37
N TYR A 19 3.81 -5.13 0.33
CA TYR A 19 3.10 -4.22 -0.56
C TYR A 19 3.51 -2.76 -0.37
N PHE A 20 3.41 -2.23 0.85
CA PHE A 20 3.72 -0.82 1.11
C PHE A 20 5.22 -0.50 1.00
N ILE A 21 6.10 -1.43 1.38
CA ILE A 21 7.54 -1.28 1.17
C ILE A 21 7.85 -1.21 -0.32
N ALA A 22 7.26 -2.08 -1.14
CA ALA A 22 7.45 -2.05 -2.60
C ALA A 22 6.93 -0.74 -3.20
N LEU A 23 5.77 -0.24 -2.75
CA LEU A 23 5.18 0.99 -3.23
C LEU A 23 6.00 2.24 -2.86
N VAL A 24 6.48 2.32 -1.62
CA VAL A 24 7.36 3.40 -1.17
C VAL A 24 8.75 3.31 -1.83
N ALA A 25 9.28 2.10 -2.05
CA ALA A 25 10.51 1.90 -2.80
C ALA A 25 10.36 2.36 -4.25
N PHE A 26 9.24 2.02 -4.91
CA PHE A 26 8.94 2.48 -6.25
C PHE A 26 8.90 4.02 -6.31
N TRP A 27 8.23 4.66 -5.34
CA TRP A 27 8.21 6.11 -5.24
C TRP A 27 9.62 6.70 -5.04
N PHE A 28 10.39 6.19 -4.09
CA PHE A 28 11.76 6.65 -3.83
C PHE A 28 12.67 6.51 -5.06
N LEU A 29 12.62 5.37 -5.76
CA LEU A 29 13.41 5.14 -6.97
C LEU A 29 12.94 6.05 -8.11
N GLY A 30 11.64 6.31 -8.22
CA GLY A 30 11.08 7.28 -9.17
C GLY A 30 11.63 8.69 -8.92
N ASP A 31 11.58 9.15 -7.68
CA ASP A 31 12.13 10.46 -7.31
C ASP A 31 13.64 10.54 -7.61
N LEU A 32 14.39 9.49 -7.27
CA LEU A 32 15.84 9.44 -7.44
C LEU A 32 16.28 9.42 -8.91
N PHE A 33 15.64 8.60 -9.75
CA PHE A 33 16.10 8.38 -11.13
C PHE A 33 15.38 9.24 -12.17
N MET A 34 14.09 9.52 -11.97
CA MET A 34 13.29 10.27 -12.96
C MET A 34 13.31 11.77 -12.68
N ILE A 35 13.24 12.15 -11.39
CA ILE A 35 13.18 13.55 -10.96
C ILE A 35 14.56 14.06 -10.51
N GLN A 36 15.55 13.16 -10.40
CA GLN A 36 16.90 13.46 -9.90
C GLN A 36 16.88 14.12 -8.51
N ASN A 37 15.88 13.76 -7.69
CA ASN A 37 15.70 14.31 -6.36
C ASN A 37 15.81 13.20 -5.30
N PHE A 38 16.61 13.46 -4.27
CA PHE A 38 16.74 12.54 -3.15
C PHE A 38 15.61 12.78 -2.14
N SER A 39 14.57 11.95 -2.20
CA SER A 39 13.41 12.07 -1.32
C SER A 39 13.69 11.48 0.07
N PHE A 40 14.13 12.34 0.99
CA PHE A 40 14.33 11.98 2.40
C PHE A 40 13.03 11.49 3.07
N ILE A 41 11.88 11.99 2.61
CA ILE A 41 10.56 11.56 3.09
C ILE A 41 10.31 10.10 2.72
N ALA A 42 10.47 9.73 1.45
CA ALA A 42 10.27 8.36 1.00
C ALA A 42 11.26 7.39 1.66
N LEU A 43 12.52 7.80 1.85
CA LEU A 43 13.51 7.00 2.57
C LEU A 43 13.10 6.78 4.04
N GLY A 44 12.65 7.83 4.73
CA GLY A 44 12.18 7.74 6.11
C GLY A 44 10.98 6.81 6.26
N LEU A 45 10.02 6.88 5.34
CA LEU A 45 8.86 5.98 5.30
C LEU A 45 9.29 4.53 5.03
N LEU A 46 10.24 4.30 4.12
CA LEU A 46 10.76 2.97 3.80
C LEU A 46 11.42 2.34 5.04
N ALA A 47 12.31 3.09 5.70
CA ALA A 47 12.98 2.65 6.93
C ALA A 47 11.95 2.39 8.05
N GLY A 48 10.99 3.29 8.23
CA GLY A 48 9.92 3.17 9.22
C GLY A 48 9.06 1.91 9.01
N LEU A 49 8.68 1.62 7.75
CA LEU A 49 7.93 0.41 7.40
C LEU A 49 8.74 -0.86 7.66
N ILE A 50 10.03 -0.89 7.34
CA ILE A 50 10.92 -2.04 7.61
C ILE A 50 11.07 -2.27 9.11
N ILE A 51 11.31 -1.21 9.88
CA ILE A 51 11.43 -1.28 11.34
C ILE A 51 10.12 -1.80 11.93
N GLN A 52 8.98 -1.22 11.51
CA GLN A 52 7.67 -1.62 12.01
C GLN A 52 7.30 -3.06 11.59
N ALA A 53 7.70 -3.52 10.41
CA ALA A 53 7.55 -4.91 9.98
C ALA A 53 8.30 -5.88 10.91
N LYS A 54 9.44 -5.48 11.49
CA LYS A 54 10.19 -6.29 12.47
C LYS A 54 9.65 -6.15 13.90
N MET A 55 9.41 -4.92 14.35
CA MET A 55 8.97 -4.64 15.72
C MET A 55 7.53 -5.05 15.98
N GLN A 56 6.68 -5.05 14.94
CA GLN A 56 5.29 -5.46 15.04
C GLN A 56 4.52 -4.73 16.15
N HIS A 57 4.86 -3.45 16.40
CA HIS A 57 4.28 -2.68 17.50
C HIS A 57 2.80 -2.41 17.25
N LYS A 58 1.93 -2.82 18.19
CA LYS A 58 0.47 -2.91 17.98
C LYS A 58 -0.17 -1.55 17.64
N VAL A 59 0.18 -0.48 18.36
CA VAL A 59 -0.40 0.86 18.17
C VAL A 59 0.04 1.46 16.84
N ILE A 60 1.36 1.47 16.58
CA ILE A 60 1.96 1.99 15.36
C ILE A 60 1.43 1.24 14.13
N GLY A 61 1.37 -0.10 14.19
CA GLY A 61 0.88 -0.91 13.09
C GLY A 61 -0.59 -0.65 12.76
N THR A 62 -1.42 -0.43 13.78
CA THR A 62 -2.82 -0.02 13.58
C THR A 62 -2.91 1.35 12.92
N GLY A 63 -2.13 2.33 13.41
CA GLY A 63 -2.09 3.68 12.85
C GLY A 63 -1.64 3.70 11.39
N ILE A 64 -0.56 2.99 11.05
CA ILE A 64 -0.09 2.86 9.67
C ILE A 64 -1.16 2.21 8.79
N GLY A 65 -1.81 1.14 9.26
CA GLY A 65 -2.88 0.50 8.51
C GLY A 65 -4.06 1.43 8.20
N ILE A 66 -4.49 2.22 9.19
CA ILE A 66 -5.57 3.20 9.01
C ILE A 66 -5.16 4.28 8.01
N ILE A 67 -3.98 4.89 8.18
CA ILE A 67 -3.46 5.92 7.27
C ILE A 67 -3.33 5.37 5.85
N ALA A 68 -2.82 4.16 5.71
CA ALA A 68 -2.66 3.54 4.41
C ALA A 68 -4.00 3.21 3.75
N ALA A 69 -4.99 2.74 4.52
CA ALA A 69 -6.33 2.49 4.02
C ALA A 69 -7.03 3.78 3.57
N THR A 70 -7.03 4.82 4.40
CA THR A 70 -7.67 6.09 4.06
C THR A 70 -6.95 6.80 2.91
N GLY A 71 -5.62 6.80 2.90
CA GLY A 71 -4.83 7.34 1.80
C GLY A 71 -5.06 6.60 0.49
N SER A 72 -5.20 5.27 0.53
CA SER A 72 -5.51 4.46 -0.65
C SER A 72 -6.94 4.69 -1.16
N LEU A 73 -7.92 4.83 -0.26
CA LEU A 73 -9.28 5.21 -0.62
C LEU A 73 -9.32 6.58 -1.27
N TYR A 74 -8.62 7.56 -0.69
CA TYR A 74 -8.46 8.88 -1.28
C TYR A 74 -7.85 8.79 -2.68
N GLY A 75 -6.77 8.01 -2.84
CA GLY A 75 -6.15 7.78 -4.14
C GLY A 75 -7.10 7.17 -5.17
N PHE A 76 -7.94 6.21 -4.77
CA PHE A 76 -8.95 5.63 -5.67
C PHE A 76 -9.98 6.68 -6.10
N LEU A 77 -10.49 7.47 -5.16
CA LEU A 77 -11.42 8.55 -5.47
C LEU A 77 -10.79 9.60 -6.40
N ALA A 78 -9.50 9.91 -6.22
CA ALA A 78 -8.77 10.80 -7.12
C ALA A 78 -8.65 10.21 -8.54
N VAL A 79 -8.37 8.91 -8.67
CA VAL A 79 -8.33 8.23 -9.98
C VAL A 79 -9.69 8.26 -10.67
N VAL A 80 -10.78 8.04 -9.93
CA VAL A 80 -12.16 8.13 -10.47
C VAL A 80 -12.49 9.57 -10.87
N SER A 81 -12.08 10.56 -10.06
CA SER A 81 -12.27 11.97 -10.38
C SER A 81 -11.58 12.34 -11.68
N GLU A 82 -10.28 12.02 -11.79
CA GLU A 82 -9.48 12.31 -12.98
C GLU A 82 -10.03 11.59 -14.23
N PHE A 83 -10.59 10.39 -14.07
CA PHE A 83 -11.17 9.66 -15.19
C PHE A 83 -12.41 10.36 -15.75
N ASN A 84 -13.20 11.04 -14.90
CA ASN A 84 -14.37 11.79 -15.34
C ASN A 84 -14.00 13.07 -16.10
N ASP A 85 -12.77 13.55 -15.97
CA ASP A 85 -12.28 14.75 -16.67
C ASP A 85 -11.82 14.43 -18.12
N PHE A 86 -11.75 13.16 -18.50
CA PHE A 86 -11.47 12.78 -19.89
C PHE A 86 -12.68 13.04 -20.79
N GLU A 87 -12.50 13.93 -21.78
CA GLU A 87 -13.54 14.21 -22.81
C GLU A 87 -13.93 12.95 -23.61
N THR A 88 -13.00 12.02 -23.81
CA THR A 88 -13.24 10.76 -24.52
C THR A 88 -12.49 9.60 -23.87
N VAL A 89 -13.13 8.43 -23.83
CA VAL A 89 -12.52 7.18 -23.35
C VAL A 89 -11.53 6.68 -24.39
N ASN A 90 -10.27 7.10 -24.26
CA ASN A 90 -9.16 6.65 -25.09
C ASN A 90 -8.26 5.65 -24.32
N ASN A 91 -7.23 5.13 -25.00
CA ASN A 91 -6.31 4.17 -24.39
C ASN A 91 -5.61 4.73 -23.14
N SER A 92 -5.28 6.02 -23.11
CA SER A 92 -4.65 6.65 -21.95
C SER A 92 -5.60 6.69 -20.74
N ALA A 93 -6.86 7.06 -20.96
CA ALA A 93 -7.91 7.06 -19.93
C ALA A 93 -8.11 5.66 -19.35
N LEU A 94 -8.15 4.63 -20.21
CA LEU A 94 -8.29 3.23 -19.81
C LEU A 94 -7.09 2.73 -19.00
N VAL A 95 -5.86 3.07 -19.41
CA VAL A 95 -4.65 2.71 -18.65
C VAL A 95 -4.64 3.40 -17.29
N MET A 96 -5.01 4.68 -17.23
CA MET A 96 -5.03 5.43 -15.98
C MET A 96 -6.05 4.86 -14.98
N ILE A 97 -7.31 4.66 -15.39
CA ILE A 97 -8.35 4.13 -14.50
C ILE A 97 -8.04 2.70 -14.08
N SER A 98 -7.53 1.85 -14.98
CA SER A 98 -7.24 0.45 -14.65
C SER A 98 -6.06 0.31 -13.70
N VAL A 99 -4.89 0.87 -14.04
CA VAL A 99 -3.68 0.78 -13.21
C VAL A 99 -3.88 1.53 -11.90
N GLY A 100 -4.43 2.74 -11.97
CA GLY A 100 -4.73 3.56 -10.80
C GLY A 100 -5.70 2.86 -9.84
N SER A 101 -6.79 2.26 -10.35
CA SER A 101 -7.74 1.53 -9.52
C SER A 101 -7.14 0.27 -8.91
N VAL A 102 -6.41 -0.54 -9.69
CA VAL A 102 -5.78 -1.76 -9.16
C VAL A 102 -4.81 -1.42 -8.04
N LEU A 103 -3.96 -0.40 -8.24
CA LEU A 103 -2.97 0.01 -7.26
C LEU A 103 -3.62 0.60 -6.00
N THR A 104 -4.62 1.46 -6.15
CA THR A 104 -5.28 2.09 -5.00
C THR A 104 -6.21 1.12 -4.25
N LEU A 105 -6.99 0.29 -4.93
CA LEU A 105 -7.84 -0.72 -4.28
C LEU A 105 -7.03 -1.84 -3.62
N SER A 106 -5.91 -2.26 -4.22
CA SER A 106 -4.98 -3.19 -3.57
C SER A 106 -4.37 -2.56 -2.32
N GLY A 107 -3.98 -1.29 -2.39
CA GLY A 107 -3.52 -0.52 -1.22
C GLY A 107 -4.57 -0.43 -0.13
N LEU A 108 -5.84 -0.20 -0.48
CA LEU A 108 -6.94 -0.18 0.47
C LEU A 108 -7.10 -1.54 1.17
N ALA A 109 -7.12 -2.63 0.41
CA ALA A 109 -7.22 -3.98 0.96
C ALA A 109 -6.06 -4.30 1.91
N MET A 110 -4.82 -3.97 1.52
CA MET A 110 -3.64 -4.19 2.36
C MET A 110 -3.63 -3.31 3.61
N GLY A 111 -4.05 -2.05 3.49
CA GLY A 111 -4.17 -1.12 4.63
C GLY A 111 -5.20 -1.59 5.65
N VAL A 112 -6.39 -1.98 5.20
CA VAL A 112 -7.43 -2.54 6.06
C VAL A 112 -6.96 -3.84 6.73
N MET A 113 -6.33 -4.73 5.96
CA MET A 113 -5.77 -5.97 6.49
C MET A 113 -4.73 -5.71 7.58
N LEU A 114 -3.84 -4.73 7.37
CA LEU A 114 -2.83 -4.32 8.34
C LEU A 114 -3.48 -3.76 9.62
N ALA A 115 -4.44 -2.85 9.46
CA ALA A 115 -5.15 -2.24 10.58
C ALA A 115 -5.88 -3.31 11.43
N LEU A 116 -6.64 -4.20 10.79
CA LEU A 116 -7.37 -5.27 11.48
C LEU A 116 -6.43 -6.28 12.15
N ALA A 117 -5.28 -6.59 11.53
CA ALA A 117 -4.31 -7.51 12.10
C ALA A 117 -3.74 -6.99 13.44
N TYR A 118 -3.46 -5.70 13.54
CA TYR A 118 -2.94 -5.10 14.78
C TYR A 118 -4.01 -4.67 15.76
N LEU A 119 -5.18 -4.23 15.28
CA LEU A 119 -6.31 -3.89 16.13
C LEU A 119 -6.76 -5.10 16.95
N LYS A 120 -6.84 -6.29 16.32
CA LYS A 120 -7.13 -7.55 17.02
C LYS A 120 -6.11 -7.86 18.12
N ARG A 121 -4.85 -7.47 17.92
CA ARG A 121 -3.80 -7.65 18.94
C ARG A 121 -3.90 -6.62 20.06
N LEU A 122 -4.50 -5.44 19.84
CA LEU A 122 -4.70 -4.44 20.90
C LEU A 122 -5.82 -4.83 21.87
N ALA A 123 -6.82 -5.57 21.38
CA ALA A 123 -7.95 -6.03 22.19
C ALA A 123 -7.64 -7.28 23.07
N ILE A 124 -6.42 -7.83 22.97
CA ILE A 124 -5.89 -8.98 23.73
C ILE A 124 -4.65 -8.53 24.49
#